data_AF-M5JPW8-F1
#
_entry.id   AF-M5JPW8-F1
#
_cell.length_a   1.000
_cell.length_b   1.000
_cell.length_c   1.000
_cell.angle_alpha   90.00
_cell.angle_beta   90.00
_cell.angle_gamma   90.00
#
_symmetry.space_group_name_H-M   'P 1'
#
loop_
_entity.id
_entity.type
_entity.pdbx_description
1 polymer ?
#
loop_
_entity_poly.entity_id
_entity_poly.type
_entity_poly.pdbx_seq_one_letter_code
_entity_poly.pdbx_strand_id
1 'polypeptide(L)'
;MKIARLALMGGLLATALDTGSATARDLTVVSWGGNYQDAQREIYFKPFSEKIGKPLLDESWDGGYGVVQAKVKAGKPNWDVVQVEAEELALGCADGLYEKIDWDKLGGKDKFLDSAVNDCGVGAIVWSTAIAYNADKLKDGPQSWADFWDVKKFPGKRSLRKGAKYTLEFALLADGVSKDEIYDVLSTPEGVDRAFKKLDELKPNIVWWEAGAQPLQL
;
A
#
# COMPACT_ATOMS: atom_id res chain seq x y z
N MET A 1 -33.07 35.61 -69.73
CA MET A 1 -33.62 34.39 -70.36
C MET A 1 -32.46 33.44 -70.64
N LYS A 2 -32.52 32.21 -70.09
CA LYS A 2 -31.66 31.02 -70.31
C LYS A 2 -30.21 31.09 -69.72
N ILE A 3 -29.92 30.48 -68.57
CA ILE A 3 -29.68 29.06 -68.19
C ILE A 3 -28.17 28.75 -68.09
N ALA A 4 -27.78 28.48 -66.83
CA ALA A 4 -26.69 27.67 -66.25
C ALA A 4 -25.64 26.98 -67.14
N ARG A 5 -24.40 26.98 -66.64
CA ARG A 5 -23.60 25.74 -66.47
C ARG A 5 -22.72 25.81 -65.21
N LEU A 6 -22.90 24.78 -64.40
CA LEU A 6 -22.25 24.43 -63.15
C LEU A 6 -20.83 23.89 -63.44
N ALA A 7 -19.85 24.22 -62.60
CA ALA A 7 -18.64 23.42 -62.44
C ALA A 7 -18.24 23.43 -60.95
N LEU A 8 -18.75 22.45 -60.21
CA LEU A 8 -18.24 22.09 -58.88
C LEU A 8 -16.90 21.38 -59.08
N MET A 9 -15.79 21.98 -58.63
CA MET A 9 -14.56 21.26 -58.33
C MET A 9 -14.62 20.81 -56.88
N GLY A 10 -15.02 19.54 -56.68
CA GLY A 10 -14.94 18.86 -55.39
C GLY A 10 -13.48 18.59 -55.03
N GLY A 11 -12.96 19.28 -54.01
CA GLY A 11 -11.73 18.90 -53.34
C GLY A 11 -12.03 17.77 -52.36
N LEU A 12 -11.58 16.56 -52.70
CA LEU A 12 -11.59 15.41 -51.79
C LEU A 12 -10.53 15.68 -50.71
N LEU A 13 -10.92 16.23 -49.55
CA LEU A 13 -10.08 16.18 -48.36
C LEU A 13 -10.03 14.71 -47.90
N ALA A 14 -8.98 14.00 -48.30
CA ALA A 14 -8.62 12.74 -47.68
C ALA A 14 -8.16 13.04 -46.24
N THR A 15 -9.07 12.92 -45.28
CA THR A 15 -8.73 12.79 -43.87
C THR A 15 -7.98 11.47 -43.70
N ALA A 16 -6.65 11.55 -43.72
CA ALA A 16 -5.81 10.46 -43.23
C ALA A 16 -6.18 10.25 -41.76
N LEU A 17 -6.96 9.21 -41.49
CA LEU A 17 -7.12 8.65 -40.17
C LEU A 17 -5.73 8.19 -39.75
N ASP A 18 -5.09 8.98 -38.89
CA ASP A 18 -3.87 8.58 -38.19
C ASP A 18 -4.25 7.43 -37.26
N THR A 19 -4.26 6.21 -37.81
CA THR A 19 -4.35 4.98 -37.03
C THR A 19 -2.98 4.76 -36.38
N GLY A 20 -2.62 5.66 -35.45
CA GLY A 20 -1.51 5.44 -34.55
C GLY A 20 -1.79 4.13 -33.83
N SER A 21 -1.00 3.10 -34.13
CA SER A 21 -0.98 1.87 -33.37
C SER A 21 -0.65 2.23 -31.93
N ALA A 22 -1.68 2.28 -31.08
CA ALA A 22 -1.51 2.48 -29.66
C ALA A 22 -0.76 1.27 -29.11
N THR A 23 0.56 1.38 -29.00
CA THR A 23 1.37 0.39 -28.30
C THR A 23 0.92 0.41 -26.84
N ALA A 24 0.22 -0.63 -26.41
CA ALA A 24 -0.15 -0.79 -25.01
C ALA A 24 1.13 -0.75 -24.17
N ARG A 25 1.13 0.08 -23.12
CA ARG A 25 2.24 0.11 -22.17
C ARG A 25 2.36 -1.22 -21.43
N ASP A 26 3.55 -1.52 -20.96
CA ASP A 26 3.80 -2.68 -20.12
C ASP A 26 3.02 -2.59 -18.80
N LEU A 27 2.74 -3.76 -18.21
CA LEU A 27 2.09 -3.86 -16.91
C LEU A 27 3.03 -3.34 -15.82
N THR A 28 2.56 -2.44 -14.98
CA THR A 28 3.29 -1.90 -13.83
C THR A 28 2.70 -2.40 -12.52
N VAL A 29 3.50 -3.17 -11.77
CA VAL A 29 3.18 -3.64 -10.42
C VAL A 29 3.88 -2.77 -9.38
N VAL A 30 3.18 -2.37 -8.33
CA VAL A 30 3.71 -1.48 -7.30
C VAL A 30 3.63 -2.15 -5.94
N SER A 31 4.75 -2.18 -5.23
CA SER A 31 4.88 -2.86 -3.92
C SER A 31 5.87 -2.15 -2.99
N TRP A 32 6.18 -2.75 -1.85
CA TRP A 32 6.85 -2.11 -0.71
C TRP A 32 8.38 -1.98 -0.82
N GLY A 33 8.98 -2.39 -1.95
CA GLY A 33 10.42 -2.37 -2.17
C GLY A 33 11.19 -3.37 -1.29
N GLY A 34 12.51 -3.19 -1.27
CA GLY A 34 13.46 -3.99 -0.48
C GLY A 34 13.40 -5.50 -0.77
N ASN A 35 13.91 -6.28 0.19
CA ASN A 35 13.97 -7.75 0.11
C ASN A 35 12.61 -8.40 -0.15
N TYR A 36 11.52 -7.76 0.31
CA TYR A 36 10.17 -8.25 0.06
C TYR A 36 9.84 -8.22 -1.44
N GLN A 37 10.03 -7.08 -2.09
CA GLN A 37 9.78 -6.95 -3.52
C GLN A 37 10.82 -7.69 -4.37
N ASP A 38 12.06 -7.84 -3.89
CA ASP A 38 13.05 -8.73 -4.53
C ASP A 38 12.54 -10.17 -4.58
N ALA A 39 11.94 -10.68 -3.50
CA ALA A 39 11.32 -12.00 -3.51
C ALA A 39 10.12 -12.06 -4.48
N GLN A 40 9.30 -11.00 -4.56
CA GLN A 40 8.20 -10.94 -5.53
C GLN A 40 8.69 -10.96 -6.98
N ARG A 41 9.82 -10.30 -7.27
CA ARG A 41 10.42 -10.32 -8.62
C ARG A 41 10.73 -11.74 -9.07
N GLU A 42 11.36 -12.53 -8.21
CA GLU A 42 11.74 -13.92 -8.52
C GLU A 42 10.54 -14.88 -8.54
N ILE A 43 9.60 -14.74 -7.61
CA ILE A 43 8.53 -15.72 -7.39
C ILE A 43 7.29 -15.43 -8.24
N TYR A 44 6.98 -14.15 -8.48
CA TYR A 44 5.76 -13.73 -9.18
C TYR A 44 6.06 -13.05 -10.51
N PHE A 45 6.84 -11.97 -10.49
CA PHE A 45 6.88 -11.05 -11.63
C PHE A 45 7.62 -11.62 -12.83
N LYS A 46 8.81 -12.20 -12.61
CA LYS A 46 9.59 -12.83 -13.67
C LYS A 46 8.88 -14.05 -14.28
N PRO A 47 8.37 -15.02 -13.49
CA PRO A 47 7.58 -16.12 -14.06
C PRO A 47 6.34 -15.67 -14.82
N PHE A 48 5.65 -14.62 -14.35
CA PHE A 48 4.49 -14.07 -15.06
C PHE A 48 4.89 -13.41 -16.38
N SER A 49 5.93 -12.57 -16.37
CA SER A 49 6.51 -11.91 -17.56
C SER A 49 6.91 -12.93 -18.63
N GLU A 50 7.63 -13.99 -18.23
CA GLU A 50 8.02 -15.09 -19.12
C GLU A 50 6.80 -15.82 -19.69
N LYS A 51 5.78 -16.07 -18.87
CA LYS A 51 4.54 -16.75 -19.29
C LYS A 51 3.75 -15.94 -20.32
N ILE A 52 3.70 -14.62 -20.19
CA ILE A 52 2.96 -13.75 -21.12
C ILE A 52 3.80 -13.27 -22.31
N GLY A 53 5.12 -13.48 -22.27
CA GLY A 53 6.06 -13.05 -23.30
C GLY A 53 6.16 -11.52 -23.45
N LYS A 54 5.91 -10.77 -22.37
CA LYS A 54 5.94 -9.29 -22.36
C LYS A 54 6.64 -8.80 -21.10
N PRO A 55 7.33 -7.64 -21.16
CA PRO A 55 7.91 -7.04 -19.97
C PRO A 55 6.85 -6.74 -18.90
N LEU A 56 7.30 -6.83 -17.64
CA LEU A 56 6.57 -6.35 -16.47
C LEU A 56 7.49 -5.34 -15.79
N LEU A 57 6.95 -4.15 -15.56
CA LEU A 57 7.61 -3.08 -14.84
C LEU A 57 7.20 -3.13 -13.38
N ASP A 58 8.09 -2.80 -12.47
CA ASP A 58 7.73 -2.66 -11.08
C ASP A 58 8.29 -1.39 -10.44
N GLU A 59 7.48 -0.77 -9.58
CA GLU A 59 7.85 0.41 -8.81
C GLU A 59 7.71 0.11 -7.32
N SER A 60 8.46 0.82 -6.48
CA SER A 60 8.27 0.78 -5.03
C SER A 60 7.60 2.06 -4.53
N TRP A 61 6.86 1.95 -3.43
CA TRP A 61 6.23 3.09 -2.76
C TRP A 61 6.16 2.88 -1.24
N ASP A 62 5.88 3.96 -0.51
CA ASP A 62 5.83 3.97 0.96
C ASP A 62 4.39 3.87 1.51
N GLY A 63 3.42 3.63 0.63
CA GLY A 63 2.00 3.68 0.95
C GLY A 63 1.42 5.09 0.90
N GLY A 64 0.14 5.19 1.21
CA GLY A 64 -0.62 6.42 1.31
C GLY A 64 -1.81 6.45 0.36
N TYR A 65 -3.02 6.38 0.91
CA TYR A 65 -4.28 6.62 0.19
C TYR A 65 -4.21 7.87 -0.70
N GLY A 66 -3.64 8.97 -0.20
CA GLY A 66 -3.51 10.22 -0.95
C GLY A 66 -2.66 10.11 -2.22
N VAL A 67 -1.66 9.22 -2.25
CA VAL A 67 -0.81 8.97 -3.42
C VAL A 67 -1.63 8.30 -4.52
N VAL A 68 -2.40 7.27 -4.17
CA VAL A 68 -3.31 6.58 -5.10
C VAL A 68 -4.38 7.55 -5.60
N GLN A 69 -5.03 8.28 -4.67
CA GLN A 69 -6.08 9.24 -5.02
C GLN A 69 -5.57 10.32 -5.99
N ALA A 70 -4.37 10.86 -5.76
CA ALA A 70 -3.78 11.86 -6.65
C ALA A 70 -3.49 11.30 -8.04
N LYS A 71 -2.95 10.07 -8.14
CA LYS A 71 -2.67 9.40 -9.41
C LYS A 71 -3.94 9.13 -10.21
N VAL A 72 -5.01 8.66 -9.56
CA VAL A 72 -6.31 8.44 -10.20
C VAL A 72 -6.91 9.77 -10.67
N LYS A 73 -6.92 10.80 -9.82
CA LYS A 73 -7.43 12.15 -10.17
C LYS A 73 -6.68 12.82 -11.32
N ALA A 74 -5.40 12.51 -11.52
CA ALA A 74 -4.64 12.99 -12.67
C ALA A 74 -5.13 12.41 -14.01
N GLY A 75 -5.95 11.35 -14.00
CA GLY A 75 -6.65 10.81 -15.17
C GLY A 75 -5.81 9.93 -16.09
N LYS A 76 -4.52 9.72 -15.80
CA LYS A 76 -3.61 8.84 -16.55
C LYS A 76 -2.69 8.06 -15.61
N PRO A 77 -3.23 7.16 -14.76
CA PRO A 77 -2.40 6.37 -13.88
C PRO A 77 -1.44 5.47 -14.67
N ASN A 78 -0.17 5.49 -14.25
CA ASN A 78 0.88 4.62 -14.77
C ASN A 78 1.07 3.34 -13.92
N TRP A 79 0.19 3.12 -12.93
CA TRP A 79 0.19 1.95 -12.05
C TRP A 79 -1.02 1.09 -12.39
N ASP A 80 -0.83 -0.23 -12.52
CA ASP A 80 -1.92 -1.17 -12.83
C ASP A 80 -2.33 -2.00 -11.63
N VAL A 81 -1.35 -2.56 -10.93
CA VAL A 81 -1.58 -3.41 -9.75
C VAL A 81 -0.77 -2.82 -8.60
N VAL A 82 -1.45 -2.40 -7.54
CA VAL A 82 -0.81 -1.76 -6.38
C VAL A 82 -1.08 -2.61 -5.16
N GLN A 83 -0.02 -3.07 -4.50
CA GLN A 83 -0.13 -3.71 -3.22
C GLN A 83 -0.26 -2.64 -2.13
N VAL A 84 -1.44 -2.57 -1.53
CA VAL A 84 -1.84 -1.61 -0.49
C VAL A 84 -2.12 -2.32 0.84
N GLU A 85 -2.23 -1.58 1.93
CA GLU A 85 -2.71 -2.13 3.20
C GLU A 85 -4.25 -2.21 3.24
N ALA A 86 -4.80 -3.00 4.16
CA ALA A 86 -6.22 -3.35 4.17
C ALA A 86 -7.15 -2.13 4.35
N GLU A 87 -6.74 -1.16 5.17
CA GLU A 87 -7.51 0.06 5.39
C GLU A 87 -7.45 1.01 4.18
N GLU A 88 -6.33 1.04 3.46
CA GLU A 88 -6.20 1.80 2.22
C GLU A 88 -7.07 1.20 1.11
N LEU A 89 -7.10 -0.13 1.03
CA LEU A 89 -8.01 -0.85 0.13
C LEU A 89 -9.47 -0.51 0.45
N ALA A 90 -9.85 -0.55 1.73
CA ALA A 90 -11.22 -0.26 2.14
C ALA A 90 -11.64 1.17 1.77
N LEU A 91 -10.81 2.17 2.09
CA LEU A 91 -11.07 3.58 1.76
C LEU A 91 -11.10 3.82 0.24
N GLY A 92 -10.08 3.34 -0.48
CA GLY A 92 -10.00 3.55 -1.92
C GLY A 92 -11.09 2.80 -2.69
N CYS A 93 -11.56 1.65 -2.21
CA CYS A 93 -12.70 0.95 -2.80
C CYS A 93 -13.99 1.74 -2.60
N ALA A 94 -14.23 2.29 -1.40
CA ALA A 94 -15.38 3.14 -1.11
C ALA A 94 -15.40 4.42 -1.97
N ASP A 95 -14.23 4.98 -2.25
CA ASP A 95 -14.06 6.19 -3.05
C ASP A 95 -13.92 5.93 -4.57
N GLY A 96 -14.03 4.68 -5.01
CA GLY A 96 -13.96 4.31 -6.43
C GLY A 96 -12.58 4.50 -7.07
N LEU A 97 -11.51 4.41 -6.28
CA LEU A 97 -10.13 4.52 -6.77
C LEU A 97 -9.60 3.22 -7.40
N TYR A 98 -10.27 2.10 -7.15
CA TYR A 98 -9.88 0.77 -7.61
C TYR A 98 -10.97 0.14 -8.46
N GLU A 99 -10.54 -0.65 -9.44
CA GLU A 99 -11.44 -1.51 -10.21
C GLU A 99 -11.96 -2.67 -9.36
N LYS A 100 -13.14 -3.18 -9.69
CA LYS A 100 -13.71 -4.34 -9.00
C LYS A 100 -13.04 -5.64 -9.44
N ILE A 101 -12.89 -6.56 -8.49
CA ILE A 101 -12.32 -7.88 -8.75
C ILE A 101 -13.36 -8.80 -9.39
N ASP A 102 -12.98 -9.38 -10.51
CA ASP A 102 -13.69 -10.47 -11.16
C ASP A 102 -13.26 -11.80 -10.51
N TRP A 103 -14.02 -12.23 -9.50
CA TRP A 103 -13.68 -13.41 -8.71
C TRP A 103 -13.78 -14.73 -9.48
N ASP A 104 -14.57 -14.78 -10.55
CA ASP A 104 -14.67 -15.97 -11.40
C ASP A 104 -13.35 -16.22 -12.13
N LYS A 105 -12.67 -15.15 -12.57
CA LYS A 105 -11.32 -15.25 -13.15
C LYS A 105 -10.25 -15.65 -12.15
N LEU A 106 -10.50 -15.47 -10.86
CA LEU A 106 -9.61 -15.91 -9.78
C LEU A 106 -9.96 -17.31 -9.24
N GLY A 107 -10.94 -18.00 -9.83
CA GLY A 107 -11.32 -19.35 -9.44
C GLY A 107 -12.28 -19.43 -8.24
N GLY A 108 -12.89 -18.30 -7.86
CA GLY A 108 -13.88 -18.20 -6.79
C GLY A 108 -13.32 -17.68 -5.46
N LYS A 109 -14.19 -17.04 -4.67
CA LYS A 109 -13.87 -16.48 -3.34
C LYS A 109 -13.44 -17.56 -2.33
N ASP A 110 -13.96 -18.78 -2.48
CA ASP A 110 -13.70 -19.93 -1.60
C ASP A 110 -12.26 -20.47 -1.67
N LYS A 111 -11.45 -20.01 -2.64
CA LYS A 111 -10.02 -20.33 -2.74
C LYS A 111 -9.14 -19.49 -1.83
N PHE A 112 -9.73 -18.49 -1.17
CA PHE A 112 -9.01 -17.51 -0.38
C PHE A 112 -9.49 -17.56 1.08
N LEU A 113 -8.66 -17.04 1.97
CA LEU A 113 -9.10 -16.74 3.33
C LEU A 113 -10.20 -15.68 3.26
N ASP A 114 -11.20 -15.76 4.14
CA ASP A 114 -12.30 -14.78 4.17
C ASP A 114 -11.77 -13.34 4.28
N SER A 115 -10.71 -13.12 5.07
CA SER A 115 -10.07 -11.81 5.23
C SER A 115 -9.31 -11.32 3.99
N ALA A 116 -9.06 -12.19 3.01
CA ALA A 116 -8.40 -11.85 1.75
C ALA A 116 -9.40 -11.48 0.65
N VAL A 117 -10.71 -11.57 0.91
CA VAL A 117 -11.76 -11.29 -0.08
C VAL A 117 -12.31 -9.88 0.11
N ASN A 118 -12.12 -9.02 -0.89
CA ASN A 118 -12.70 -7.68 -0.96
C ASN A 118 -13.26 -7.41 -2.37
N ASP A 119 -14.19 -6.45 -2.50
CA ASP A 119 -14.80 -6.12 -3.78
C ASP A 119 -13.82 -5.49 -4.78
N CYS A 120 -12.81 -4.77 -4.30
CA CYS A 120 -11.83 -4.07 -5.15
C CYS A 120 -10.39 -4.57 -4.99
N GLY A 121 -10.16 -5.67 -4.25
CA GLY A 121 -8.82 -6.22 -4.05
C GLY A 121 -8.83 -7.65 -3.54
N VAL A 122 -7.66 -8.29 -3.62
CA VAL A 122 -7.43 -9.65 -3.15
C VAL A 122 -6.21 -9.67 -2.23
N GLY A 123 -6.31 -10.35 -1.09
CA GLY A 123 -5.21 -10.51 -0.16
C GLY A 123 -4.07 -11.34 -0.76
N ALA A 124 -2.92 -10.69 -0.97
CA ALA A 124 -1.74 -11.31 -1.56
C ALA A 124 -0.72 -11.81 -0.53
N ILE A 125 -0.81 -11.32 0.71
CA ILE A 125 0.09 -11.70 1.81
C ILE A 125 -0.58 -11.51 3.17
N VAL A 126 -0.27 -12.41 4.10
CA VAL A 126 -0.52 -12.24 5.55
C VAL A 126 0.81 -11.91 6.23
N TRP A 127 0.80 -10.91 7.10
CA TRP A 127 1.99 -10.40 7.77
C TRP A 127 1.66 -9.94 9.18
N SER A 128 2.69 -9.74 10.00
CA SER A 128 2.56 -9.31 11.39
C SER A 128 3.55 -8.21 11.71
N THR A 129 3.12 -7.22 12.50
CA THR A 129 4.04 -6.32 13.21
C THR A 129 4.35 -6.92 14.57
N ALA A 130 5.64 -7.09 14.87
CA ALA A 130 6.09 -7.66 16.13
C ALA A 130 7.24 -6.85 16.73
N ILE A 131 7.47 -7.05 18.02
CA ILE A 131 8.66 -6.56 18.70
C ILE A 131 9.85 -7.40 18.26
N ALA A 132 10.88 -6.73 17.74
CA ALA A 132 12.19 -7.31 17.50
C ALA A 132 13.24 -6.53 18.30
N TYR A 133 14.33 -7.21 18.66
CA TYR A 133 15.43 -6.61 19.40
C TYR A 133 16.78 -7.20 18.97
N ASN A 134 17.86 -6.47 19.24
CA ASN A 134 19.21 -6.92 18.96
C ASN A 134 19.67 -7.91 20.06
N ALA A 135 19.75 -9.20 19.71
CA ALA A 135 20.12 -10.28 20.64
C ALA A 135 21.59 -10.23 21.08
N ASP A 136 22.47 -9.56 20.34
CA ASP A 136 23.87 -9.34 20.76
C ASP A 136 23.96 -8.31 21.90
N LYS A 137 22.97 -7.41 22.00
CA LYS A 137 22.89 -6.35 23.02
C LYS A 137 22.01 -6.74 24.21
N LEU A 138 20.93 -7.47 23.96
CA LEU A 138 19.97 -7.89 24.99
C LEU A 138 19.85 -9.42 24.96
N LYS A 139 20.24 -10.08 26.07
CA LYS A 139 20.04 -11.53 26.21
C LYS A 139 18.56 -11.88 26.30
N ASP A 140 17.83 -11.13 27.12
CA ASP A 140 16.37 -11.16 27.21
C ASP A 140 15.83 -9.81 26.74
N GLY A 141 14.96 -9.82 25.73
CA GLY A 141 14.37 -8.60 25.17
C GLY A 141 12.94 -8.34 25.65
N PRO A 142 12.38 -7.17 25.31
CA PRO A 142 11.01 -6.80 25.66
C PRO A 142 10.00 -7.84 25.13
N GLN A 143 9.09 -8.29 25.99
CA GLN A 143 8.06 -9.29 25.65
C GLN A 143 6.65 -8.70 25.54
N SER A 144 6.53 -7.40 25.82
CA SER A 144 5.28 -6.64 25.79
C SER A 144 5.53 -5.22 25.33
N TRP A 145 4.48 -4.51 24.91
CA TRP A 145 4.60 -3.09 24.58
C TRP A 145 4.94 -2.23 25.81
N ALA A 146 4.53 -2.65 27.00
CA ALA A 146 4.96 -2.03 28.26
C ALA A 146 6.49 -2.18 28.46
N ASP A 147 7.04 -3.37 28.22
CA ASP A 147 8.50 -3.58 28.24
C ASP A 147 9.21 -2.77 27.15
N PHE A 148 8.62 -2.66 25.95
CA PHE A 148 9.18 -1.84 24.87
C PHE A 148 9.30 -0.36 25.28
N TRP A 149 8.34 0.16 26.05
CA TRP A 149 8.36 1.51 26.60
C TRP A 149 9.33 1.68 27.79
N ASP A 150 9.71 0.61 28.48
CA ASP A 150 10.62 0.66 29.63
C ASP A 150 12.08 0.77 29.19
N VAL A 151 12.50 2.00 28.90
CA VAL A 151 13.90 2.33 28.54
C VAL A 151 14.90 2.15 29.69
N LYS A 152 14.43 2.02 30.93
CA LYS A 152 15.30 1.80 32.09
C LYS A 152 15.64 0.32 32.21
N LYS A 153 14.64 -0.55 32.08
CA LYS A 153 14.81 -2.01 32.09
C LYS A 153 15.48 -2.52 30.83
N PHE A 154 15.09 -1.99 29.67
CA PHE A 154 15.69 -2.33 28.38
C PHE A 154 16.32 -1.08 27.77
N PRO A 155 17.59 -0.74 28.08
CA PRO A 155 18.23 0.45 27.52
C PRO A 155 18.45 0.35 26.02
N GLY A 156 18.17 1.42 25.28
CA GLY A 156 18.42 1.49 23.83
C GLY A 156 17.51 2.44 23.07
N LYS A 157 17.86 2.73 21.82
CA LYS A 157 16.95 3.40 20.88
C LYS A 157 15.82 2.45 20.48
N ARG A 158 14.64 3.03 20.26
CA ARG A 158 13.45 2.35 19.73
C ARG A 158 13.28 2.75 18.27
N SER A 159 12.64 1.88 17.50
CA SER A 159 12.29 2.14 16.12
C SER A 159 10.79 1.92 15.94
N LEU A 160 10.07 2.93 15.45
CA LEU A 160 8.62 2.87 15.19
C LEU A 160 8.31 3.51 13.84
N ARG A 161 7.25 3.04 13.19
CA ARG A 161 6.83 3.59 11.90
C ARG A 161 6.39 5.04 12.08
N LYS A 162 6.75 5.91 11.16
CA LYS A 162 6.30 7.29 11.11
C LYS A 162 4.86 7.36 10.61
N GLY A 163 3.92 7.08 11.50
CA GLY A 163 2.49 7.14 11.23
C GLY A 163 1.68 6.79 12.47
N ALA A 164 0.42 7.20 12.50
CA ALA A 164 -0.46 6.93 13.63
C ALA A 164 -0.81 5.43 13.75
N LYS A 165 -1.12 4.81 12.60
CA LYS A 165 -1.43 3.38 12.50
C LYS A 165 -0.30 2.53 13.09
N TYR A 166 -0.68 1.52 13.86
CA TYR A 166 0.16 0.67 14.70
C TYR A 166 0.77 1.40 15.89
N THR A 167 1.33 2.60 15.68
CA THR A 167 2.04 3.35 16.72
C THR A 167 1.13 3.75 17.88
N LEU A 168 -0.11 4.20 17.60
CA LEU A 168 -1.06 4.55 18.66
C LEU A 168 -1.58 3.33 19.40
N GLU A 169 -1.84 2.22 18.69
CA GLU A 169 -2.23 0.94 19.27
C GLU A 169 -1.14 0.41 20.21
N PHE A 170 0.13 0.48 19.81
CA PHE A 170 1.27 0.10 20.65
C PHE A 170 1.41 0.98 21.88
N ALA A 171 1.14 2.28 21.74
CA ALA A 171 1.12 3.21 22.86
C ALA A 171 0.06 2.81 23.89
N LEU A 172 -1.18 2.56 23.45
CA LEU A 172 -2.26 2.17 24.35
C LEU A 172 -2.01 0.81 25.01
N LEU A 173 -1.43 -0.15 24.27
CA LEU A 173 -0.97 -1.41 24.84
C LEU A 173 0.11 -1.23 25.90
N ALA A 174 1.06 -0.30 25.67
CA ALA A 174 2.07 0.07 26.66
C ALA A 174 1.48 0.83 27.86
N ASP A 175 0.33 1.49 27.66
CA ASP A 175 -0.43 2.17 28.70
C ASP A 175 -1.47 1.27 29.41
N GLY A 176 -1.41 -0.04 29.16
CA GLY A 176 -2.22 -1.04 29.86
C GLY A 176 -3.65 -1.20 29.34
N VAL A 177 -4.01 -0.58 28.21
CA VAL A 177 -5.28 -0.87 27.53
C VAL A 177 -5.24 -2.30 27.02
N SER A 178 -6.32 -3.06 27.23
CA SER A 178 -6.42 -4.44 26.75
C SER A 178 -6.55 -4.46 25.23
N LYS A 179 -6.10 -5.55 24.58
CA LYS A 179 -6.16 -5.70 23.11
C LYS A 179 -7.57 -5.51 22.54
N ASP A 180 -8.58 -5.96 23.29
CA ASP A 180 -9.97 -5.95 22.85
C ASP A 180 -10.62 -4.56 22.98
N GLU A 181 -10.05 -3.65 23.77
CA GLU A 181 -10.57 -2.30 24.01
C GLU A 181 -9.84 -1.21 23.21
N ILE A 182 -8.74 -1.54 22.52
CA ILE A 182 -7.90 -0.54 21.81
C ILE A 182 -8.74 0.34 20.88
N TYR A 183 -9.58 -0.28 20.05
CA TYR A 183 -10.36 0.45 19.06
C TYR A 183 -11.53 1.23 19.66
N ASP A 184 -12.10 0.75 20.77
CA ASP A 184 -13.10 1.51 21.54
C ASP A 184 -12.48 2.78 22.12
N VAL A 185 -11.27 2.67 22.68
CA VAL A 185 -10.51 3.82 23.18
C VAL A 185 -10.16 4.77 22.02
N LEU A 186 -9.59 4.27 20.93
CA LEU A 186 -9.20 5.08 19.77
C LEU A 186 -10.39 5.73 19.02
N SER A 187 -11.61 5.28 19.27
CA SER A 187 -12.82 5.89 18.71
C SER A 187 -13.16 7.26 19.32
N THR A 188 -12.49 7.65 20.41
CA THR A 188 -12.73 8.90 21.14
C THR A 188 -11.54 9.85 21.03
N PRO A 189 -11.76 11.19 20.98
CA PRO A 189 -10.68 12.17 21.05
C PRO A 189 -9.77 11.98 22.27
N GLU A 190 -10.36 11.68 23.43
CA GLU A 190 -9.64 11.48 24.69
C GLU A 190 -8.72 10.25 24.63
N GLY A 191 -9.15 9.18 23.97
CA GLY A 191 -8.33 7.99 23.77
C GLY A 191 -7.17 8.21 22.80
N VAL A 192 -7.39 9.02 21.76
CA VAL A 192 -6.31 9.46 20.85
C VAL A 192 -5.29 10.33 21.61
N ASP A 193 -5.75 11.28 22.41
CA ASP A 193 -4.88 12.12 23.24
C ASP A 193 -4.08 11.29 24.26
N ARG A 194 -4.72 10.28 24.86
CA ARG A 194 -4.06 9.31 25.75
C ARG A 194 -2.92 8.58 25.04
N ALA A 195 -3.15 8.10 23.82
CA ALA A 195 -2.12 7.44 23.02
C ALA A 195 -0.94 8.38 22.71
N PHE A 196 -1.21 9.62 22.30
CA PHE A 196 -0.17 10.62 22.03
C PHE A 196 0.64 10.98 23.27
N LYS A 197 -0.02 11.16 24.42
CA LYS A 197 0.66 11.40 25.70
C LYS A 197 1.62 10.25 26.02
N LYS A 198 1.21 9.00 25.76
CA LYS A 198 2.08 7.84 25.95
C LYS A 198 3.25 7.81 24.96
N LEU A 199 3.03 8.22 23.71
CA LEU A 199 4.11 8.41 22.72
C LEU A 199 5.14 9.44 23.18
N ASP A 200 4.70 10.55 23.77
CA ASP A 200 5.59 11.63 24.20
C ASP A 200 6.61 11.17 25.26
N GLU A 201 6.23 10.20 26.10
CA GLU A 201 7.15 9.58 27.07
C GLU A 201 8.33 8.86 26.38
N LEU A 202 8.09 8.20 25.25
CA LEU A 202 9.10 7.42 24.53
C LEU A 202 9.81 8.23 23.44
N LYS A 203 9.19 9.29 22.92
CA LYS A 203 9.64 10.12 21.80
C LYS A 203 11.14 10.46 21.77
N PRO A 204 11.82 10.83 22.88
CA PRO A 204 13.26 11.12 22.86
C PRO A 204 14.13 9.92 22.45
N ASN A 205 13.59 8.71 22.54
CA ASN A 205 14.27 7.45 22.26
C ASN A 205 13.89 6.84 20.91
N ILE A 206 12.96 7.43 20.16
CA ILE A 206 12.45 6.87 18.91
C ILE A 206 13.27 7.35 17.71
N VAL A 207 13.64 6.41 16.85
CA VAL A 207 14.02 6.63 15.46
C VAL A 207 12.80 6.28 14.59
N TRP A 208 12.34 7.24 13.79
CA TRP A 208 11.16 7.07 12.96
C TRP A 208 11.56 6.52 11.59
N TRP A 209 10.99 5.38 11.20
CA TRP A 209 11.16 4.82 9.86
C TRP A 209 9.93 5.07 9.01
N GLU A 210 10.13 5.25 7.71
CA GLU A 210 9.07 5.51 6.72
C GLU A 210 8.88 4.32 5.79
N ALA A 211 9.99 3.72 5.33
CA ALA A 211 9.98 2.59 4.40
C ALA A 211 10.25 1.25 5.12
N GLY A 212 9.58 0.18 4.68
CA GLY A 212 9.68 -1.15 5.29
C GLY A 212 11.09 -1.79 5.24
N ALA A 213 11.98 -1.28 4.40
CA ALA A 213 13.37 -1.74 4.33
C ALA A 213 14.28 -1.14 5.43
N GLN A 214 13.89 -0.02 6.04
CA GLN A 214 14.71 0.71 7.01
C GLN A 214 14.90 -0.03 8.35
N PRO A 215 13.88 -0.69 8.95
CA PRO A 215 14.05 -1.37 10.23
C PRO A 215 15.17 -2.42 10.28
N LEU A 216 15.49 -3.06 9.15
CA LEU A 216 16.58 -4.04 9.07
C LEU A 216 17.98 -3.40 9.10
N GLN A 217 18.08 -2.09 8.86
CA GLN A 217 19.34 -1.34 8.77
C GLN A 217 19.65 -0.53 10.04
N LEU A 218 18.68 -0.40 10.95
CA LEU A 218 18.77 0.38 12.20
C LEU A 218 19.30 -0.46 13.37
#